data_AF-A0A485JEI0-F1
#
_entry.id   AF-A0A485JEI0-F1
#
_cell.length_a   1.000
_cell.length_b   1.000
_cell.length_c   1.000
_cell.angle_alpha   90.00
_cell.angle_beta   90.00
_cell.angle_gamma   90.00
#
_symmetry.space_group_name_H-M   'P 1'
#
loop_
_entity.id
_entity.type
_entity.pdbx_description
1 polymer ?
#
loop_
_entity_poly.entity_id
_entity_poly.type
_entity_poly.pdbx_seq_one_letter_code
_entity_poly.pdbx_strand_id
1 'polypeptide(L)' 'MISTVWGKELALQSGLAHKGDVVVMVSGALVPSGTTNTASVHVL' A
#
# COMPACT_ATOMS: atom_id res chain seq x y z
N MET A 1 -6.37 -7.73 -7.31
CA MET A 1 -6.64 -6.63 -6.36
C MET A 1 -6.19 -7.12 -4.98
N ILE A 2 -4.90 -7.02 -4.65
CA ILE A 2 -4.29 -7.65 -3.46
C ILE A 2 -3.60 -6.63 -2.51
N SER A 3 -3.48 -5.35 -2.85
CA SER A 3 -2.41 -4.55 -2.23
C SER A 3 -2.69 -3.91 -0.86
N THR A 4 -3.93 -3.63 -0.46
CA THR A 4 -4.14 -2.75 0.70
C THR A 4 -4.06 -3.46 2.04
N VAL A 5 -4.78 -4.56 2.24
CA VAL A 5 -4.81 -5.26 3.54
C VAL A 5 -3.43 -5.85 3.87
N TRP A 6 -2.82 -6.57 2.94
CA TRP A 6 -1.48 -7.13 3.12
C TRP A 6 -0.39 -6.05 3.20
N GLY A 7 -0.54 -4.95 2.46
CA GLY A 7 0.39 -3.83 2.53
C GLY A 7 0.44 -3.20 3.93
N LYS A 8 -0.71 -3.09 4.61
CA LYS A 8 -0.76 -2.55 5.98
C LYS A 8 -0.11 -3.50 6.98
N GLU A 9 -0.41 -4.78 6.85
CA GLU A 9 0.10 -5.81 7.75
C GLU A 9 1.63 -5.95 7.62
N LEU A 10 2.16 -5.93 6.39
CA LEU A 10 3.59 -5.90 6.14
C LEU A 10 4.26 -4.62 6.64
N ALA A 11 3.62 -3.46 6.49
CA ALA A 11 4.16 -2.20 7.00
C ALA A 11 4.36 -2.26 8.52
N LEU A 12 3.37 -2.78 9.26
CA LEU A 12 3.46 -2.98 10.70
C LEU A 12 4.49 -4.05 11.08
N GLN A 13 4.50 -5.21 10.40
CA GLN A 13 5.43 -6.32 10.68
C GLN A 13 6.88 -5.97 10.37
N SER A 14 7.12 -5.12 9.38
CA SER A 14 8.47 -4.66 9.01
C SER A 14 9.10 -3.72 10.04
N GLY A 15 8.30 -3.14 10.95
CA GLY A 15 8.75 -2.11 11.89
C GLY A 15 9.09 -0.76 11.23
N LEU A 16 8.80 -0.60 9.93
CA LEU A 16 9.04 0.65 9.20
C LEU A 16 7.93 1.68 9.42
N ALA A 17 6.77 1.24 9.89
CA ALA A 17 5.64 2.10 10.21
C ALA A 17 4.90 1.58 11.45
N HIS A 18 4.24 2.48 12.16
CA HIS A 18 3.53 2.22 13.41
C HIS A 18 2.05 2.59 13.29
N LYS A 19 1.26 2.11 14.25
CA LYS A 19 -0.15 2.46 14.36
C LYS A 19 -0.31 3.98 14.48
N GLY A 20 -1.20 4.54 13.65
CA GLY A 20 -1.41 5.98 13.54
C GLY A 20 -0.61 6.65 12.42
N ASP A 21 0.40 5.99 11.85
CA ASP A 21 1.14 6.53 10.72
C ASP A 21 0.27 6.54 9.45
N VAL A 22 0.53 7.54 8.60
CA VAL A 22 -0.09 7.65 7.29
C VAL A 22 0.81 6.96 6.26
N VAL A 23 0.24 6.01 5.52
CA VAL A 23 0.92 5.30 4.44
C VAL A 23 0.27 5.55 3.10
N VAL A 24 1.11 5.75 2.09
CA VAL A 24 0.69 5.86 0.69
C VAL A 24 1.02 4.54 0.01
N MET A 25 0.00 3.91 -0.58
CA MET A 25 0.15 2.69 -1.35
C MET A 25 -0.04 2.99 -2.83
N VAL A 26 0.92 2.53 -3.64
CA VAL A 26 0.98 2.79 -5.07
C VAL A 26 0.97 1.48 -5.85
N SER A 27 0.12 1.37 -6.87
CA SER A 27 -0.01 0.16 -7.69
C SER A 27 -0.57 0.45 -9.09
N GLY A 28 -0.50 -0.56 -9.96
CA GLY A 28 -1.24 -0.60 -11.23
C GLY A 28 -2.56 -1.36 -11.07
N ALA A 29 -3.68 -0.72 -11.38
CA ALA A 29 -4.99 -1.34 -11.41
C ALA A 29 -5.52 -1.40 -12.85
N LEU A 30 -5.81 -2.62 -13.32
CA LEU A 30 -6.31 -2.91 -14.67
C LEU A 30 -5.41 -2.39 -15.81
N VAL A 31 -4.10 -2.33 -15.56
CA VAL A 31 -3.09 -1.93 -16.55
C VAL A 31 -2.03 -3.02 -16.70
N PRO A 32 -1.34 -3.11 -17.86
CA PRO A 32 -0.18 -3.98 -18.03
C PRO A 32 0.96 -3.63 -17.06
N SER A 33 1.86 -4.59 -16.86
CA SER A 33 3.10 -4.34 -16.12
C SER A 33 3.91 -3.22 -16.78
N GLY A 34 4.60 -2.43 -15.95
CA GLY A 34 5.32 -1.23 -16.37
C GLY A 34 4.49 0.06 -16.30
N THR A 35 3.20 0.00 -15.94
CA THR A 35 2.35 1.18 -15.72
C THR A 35 1.81 1.22 -14.29
N THR A 36 1.96 2.39 -13.65
CA THR A 36 1.42 2.69 -12.33
C THR A 36 0.36 3.77 -12.48
N ASN A 37 -0.88 3.50 -12.05
CA ASN A 37 -2.01 4.41 -12.24
C ASN A 37 -2.90 4.59 -11.00
N THR A 38 -2.61 3.92 -9.90
CA THR A 38 -3.42 3.96 -8.68
C THR A 38 -2.55 4.36 -7.49
N ALA A 39 -3.01 5.36 -6.74
CA ALA A 39 -2.48 5.73 -5.45
C ALA A 39 -3.63 5.76 -4.42
N SER A 40 -3.37 5.28 -3.22
CA SER A 40 -4.33 5.31 -2.12
C SER A 40 -3.63 5.66 -0.80
N VAL A 41 -4.31 6.41 0.05
CA VAL A 41 -3.79 6.85 1.34
C VAL A 41 -4.55 6.16 2.45
N HIS A 42 -3.82 5.66 3.45
CA HIS A 42 -4.38 4.92 4.56
C HIS A 42 -3.71 5.29 5.87
N VAL A 43 -4.46 5.19 6.96
CA VAL A 43 -3.92 5.16 8.31
C VAL A 43 -3.74 3.69 8.72
N LEU A 44 -2.62 3.38 9.39
CA LEU A 44 -2.28 2.07 9.95
C LEU A 44 -2.84 1.84 11.36
#